data_AF-A0A3Q0KBP5-F1
#
_entry.id   AF-A0A3Q0KBP5-F1
#
_cell.length_a   1.000
_cell.length_b   1.000
_cell.length_c   1.000
_cell.angle_alpha   90.00
_cell.angle_beta   90.00
_cell.angle_gamma   90.00
#
_symmetry.space_group_name_H-M   'P 1'
#
loop_
_entity.id
_entity.type
_entity.pdbx_description
1 polymer ?
#
loop_
_entity_poly.entity_id
_entity_poly.type
_entity_poly.pdbx_seq_one_letter_code
_entity_poly.pdbx_strand_id
1 'polypeptide(L)'
;MNQILLGILKSHANKQSFLNQLKTFNEKPNILAAVVACVDSRVLTSKLLCSNVGELFIERNPGNFVCCEKSSLEHFNENCVTPGFLELTLLRCRINDIIICGHSDCRAMNLLNNLGKCKHEKSHSYLAHHEHQPINVHNENNQMKSSPLEKWIWENGCKTLQNFNLKSDILSFKSSIHPKCPTLELDLTLTKHLTEIDLLSQANVLQQMINVYSYEMLTNQLAQNVLRVHGMWFEFYSGNVLLYSRLNKAFLPVTKETITSLINEL
;
A
#
# COMPACT_ATOMS: atom_id res chain seq x y z
N MET A 1 -26.89 -7.82 10.36
CA MET A 1 -27.67 -6.57 10.23
C MET A 1 -28.03 -5.95 11.58
N ASN A 2 -28.66 -6.68 12.51
CA ASN A 2 -29.07 -6.12 13.82
C ASN A 2 -27.95 -5.40 14.60
N GLN A 3 -26.75 -5.99 14.68
CA GLN A 3 -25.62 -5.34 15.37
C GLN A 3 -25.18 -4.02 14.71
N ILE A 4 -25.27 -3.93 13.37
CA ILE A 4 -24.96 -2.70 12.63
C ILE A 4 -25.99 -1.62 12.97
N LEU A 5 -27.29 -1.96 12.94
CA LEU A 5 -28.37 -1.04 13.28
C LEU A 5 -28.29 -0.57 14.73
N LEU A 6 -27.99 -1.47 15.67
CA LEU A 6 -27.75 -1.11 17.07
C LEU A 6 -26.51 -0.22 17.22
N GLY A 7 -25.45 -0.46 16.44
CA GLY A 7 -24.28 0.40 16.39
C GLY A 7 -24.60 1.81 15.88
N ILE A 8 -25.43 1.93 14.84
CA ILE A 8 -25.93 3.22 14.32
C ILE A 8 -26.79 3.92 15.38
N LEU A 9 -27.68 3.20 16.07
CA LEU A 9 -28.47 3.78 17.16
C LEU A 9 -27.57 4.28 18.31
N LYS A 10 -26.51 3.55 18.64
CA LYS A 10 -25.51 4.02 19.64
C LYS A 10 -24.74 5.24 19.15
N SER A 11 -24.42 5.35 17.86
CA SER A 11 -23.70 6.50 17.31
C SER A 11 -24.53 7.79 17.38
N HIS A 12 -25.87 7.70 17.47
CA HIS A 12 -26.73 8.85 17.67
C HIS A 12 -26.41 9.64 18.96
N ALA A 13 -25.91 8.97 20.01
CA ALA A 13 -25.48 9.64 21.24
C ALA A 13 -24.34 10.65 20.97
N ASN A 14 -23.51 10.40 19.95
CA ASN A 14 -22.40 11.25 19.55
C ASN A 14 -22.72 12.10 18.31
N LYS A 15 -23.98 12.12 17.84
CA LYS A 15 -24.40 12.81 16.62
C LYS A 15 -24.03 14.28 16.62
N GLN A 16 -24.24 14.99 17.74
CA GLN A 16 -23.93 16.42 17.81
C GLN A 16 -22.43 16.69 17.67
N SER A 17 -21.59 15.87 18.32
CA SER A 17 -20.13 15.97 18.18
C SER A 17 -19.69 15.75 16.74
N PHE A 18 -20.24 14.73 16.06
CA PHE A 18 -19.96 14.45 14.67
C PHE A 18 -20.40 15.58 13.73
N LEU A 19 -21.61 16.14 13.93
CA LEU A 19 -22.10 17.28 13.17
C LEU A 19 -21.24 18.53 13.38
N ASN A 20 -20.76 18.76 14.60
CA ASN A 20 -19.85 19.86 14.89
C ASN A 20 -18.52 19.68 14.13
N GLN A 21 -17.94 18.48 14.12
CA GLN A 21 -16.72 18.20 13.33
C GLN A 21 -16.93 18.47 11.83
N LEU A 22 -18.07 18.05 11.26
CA LEU A 22 -18.41 18.33 9.86
C LEU A 22 -18.53 19.84 9.58
N LYS A 23 -19.18 20.60 10.47
CA LYS A 23 -19.29 22.06 10.33
C LYS A 23 -17.91 22.72 10.38
N THR A 24 -17.10 22.38 11.38
CA THR A 24 -15.74 22.90 11.51
C THR A 24 -14.88 22.59 10.29
N PHE A 25 -14.94 21.37 9.76
CA PHE A 25 -14.22 21.01 8.54
C PHE A 25 -14.71 21.81 7.32
N ASN A 26 -16.02 22.00 7.15
CA ASN A 26 -16.57 22.77 6.02
C ASN A 26 -16.20 24.26 6.09
N GLU A 27 -16.10 24.83 7.28
CA GLU A 27 -15.66 26.22 7.49
C GLU A 27 -14.17 26.40 7.20
N LYS A 28 -13.35 25.43 7.60
CA LYS A 28 -11.89 25.45 7.38
C LYS A 28 -11.36 24.04 7.07
N PRO A 29 -11.38 23.60 5.81
CA PRO A 29 -10.86 22.31 5.42
C PRO A 29 -9.37 22.19 5.78
N ASN A 30 -9.01 21.14 6.52
CA ASN A 30 -7.63 20.84 6.90
C ASN A 30 -7.34 19.38 6.60
N ILE A 31 -7.12 19.07 5.32
CA ILE A 31 -6.80 17.70 4.90
C ILE A 31 -5.31 17.46 5.14
N LEU A 32 -5.00 16.43 5.91
CA LEU A 32 -3.65 16.08 6.34
C LEU A 32 -2.94 15.19 5.32
N ALA A 33 -3.60 14.12 4.83
CA ALA A 33 -2.95 13.14 3.97
C ALA A 33 -3.94 12.34 3.10
N ALA A 34 -3.42 11.82 1.99
CA ALA A 34 -4.00 10.72 1.24
C ALA A 34 -3.39 9.41 1.76
N VAL A 35 -4.20 8.37 1.96
CA VAL A 35 -3.75 7.09 2.52
C VAL A 35 -4.20 5.94 1.65
N VAL A 36 -3.27 5.08 1.24
CA VAL A 36 -3.55 3.79 0.60
C VAL A 36 -3.31 2.70 1.63
N ALA A 37 -4.35 1.95 1.99
CA ALA A 37 -4.31 0.96 3.07
C ALA A 37 -4.96 -0.37 2.66
N CYS A 38 -4.73 -1.41 3.46
CA CYS A 38 -5.32 -2.71 3.20
C CYS A 38 -6.83 -2.70 3.55
N VAL A 39 -7.64 -3.51 2.86
CA VAL A 39 -9.05 -3.77 3.23
C VAL A 39 -9.23 -4.58 4.51
N ASP A 40 -8.15 -5.06 5.13
CA ASP A 40 -8.19 -5.81 6.39
C ASP A 40 -8.97 -5.03 7.47
N SER A 41 -10.00 -5.64 8.04
CA SER A 41 -10.92 -4.98 8.98
C SER A 41 -10.23 -4.49 10.26
N ARG A 42 -9.03 -4.97 10.57
CA ARG A 42 -8.21 -4.54 11.71
C ARG A 42 -7.47 -3.23 11.44
N VAL A 43 -7.30 -2.84 10.18
CA VAL A 43 -6.62 -1.61 9.77
C VAL A 43 -7.63 -0.49 9.62
N LEU A 44 -7.68 0.39 10.63
CA LEU A 44 -8.52 1.59 10.63
C LEU A 44 -7.63 2.83 10.70
N THR A 45 -7.18 3.33 9.55
CA THR A 45 -6.17 4.40 9.46
C THR A 45 -6.57 5.68 10.19
N SER A 46 -7.84 6.09 10.15
CA SER A 46 -8.34 7.24 10.92
C SER A 46 -8.17 7.06 12.43
N LYS A 47 -8.28 5.83 12.93
CA LYS A 47 -8.04 5.50 14.34
C LYS A 47 -6.55 5.43 14.64
N LEU A 48 -5.75 4.82 13.76
CA LEU A 48 -4.30 4.69 13.91
C LEU A 48 -3.60 6.06 13.92
N LEU A 49 -4.08 6.99 13.11
CA LEU A 49 -3.52 8.34 12.95
C LEU A 49 -4.20 9.39 13.84
N CYS A 50 -5.13 8.97 14.72
CA CYS A 50 -5.91 9.86 15.57
C CYS A 50 -6.55 11.05 14.83
N SER A 51 -7.02 10.83 13.59
CA SER A 51 -7.51 11.88 12.71
C SER A 51 -9.01 12.13 12.87
N ASN A 52 -9.39 13.40 12.70
CA ASN A 52 -10.78 13.84 12.68
C ASN A 52 -11.43 13.61 11.32
N VAL A 53 -12.75 13.83 11.27
CA VAL A 53 -13.53 13.77 10.04
C VAL A 53 -13.02 14.80 9.02
N GLY A 54 -12.76 14.34 7.80
CA GLY A 54 -12.28 15.17 6.69
C GLY A 54 -10.75 15.33 6.60
N GLU A 55 -10.01 14.91 7.63
CA GLU A 55 -8.55 15.06 7.65
C GLU A 55 -7.82 14.06 6.74
N LEU A 56 -8.43 12.92 6.39
CA LEU A 56 -7.81 11.89 5.55
C LEU A 56 -8.71 11.51 4.37
N PHE A 57 -8.11 11.39 3.18
CA PHE A 57 -8.68 10.61 2.08
C PHE A 57 -8.08 9.21 2.13
N ILE A 58 -8.91 8.16 2.07
CA ILE A 58 -8.46 6.78 2.28
C ILE A 58 -8.92 5.90 1.11
N GLU A 59 -7.98 5.37 0.34
CA GLU A 59 -8.20 4.24 -0.57
C GLU A 59 -7.90 2.94 0.17
N ARG A 60 -8.76 1.93 -0.01
CA ARG A 60 -8.54 0.59 0.55
C ARG A 60 -8.65 -0.48 -0.52
N ASN A 61 -7.59 -1.26 -0.68
CA ASN A 61 -7.55 -2.42 -1.58
C ASN A 61 -6.85 -3.63 -0.91
N PRO A 62 -7.03 -4.87 -1.39
CA PRO A 62 -6.35 -6.04 -0.82
C PRO A 62 -4.83 -5.92 -0.97
N GLY A 63 -4.11 -5.67 0.13
CA GLY A 63 -2.65 -5.57 0.16
C GLY A 63 -2.08 -4.17 -0.04
N ASN A 64 -2.90 -3.10 0.07
CA ASN A 64 -2.46 -1.69 0.02
C ASN A 64 -1.57 -1.37 -1.19
N PHE A 65 -1.91 -1.93 -2.34
CA PHE A 65 -1.18 -1.75 -3.58
C PHE A 65 -1.42 -0.39 -4.20
N VAL A 66 -0.38 0.12 -4.87
CA VAL A 66 -0.44 1.23 -5.81
C VAL A 66 -0.06 0.66 -7.16
N CYS A 67 -1.01 0.61 -8.10
CA CYS A 67 -0.77 0.10 -9.45
C CYS A 67 0.39 0.86 -10.10
N CYS A 68 1.29 0.16 -10.80
CA CYS A 68 2.35 0.82 -11.55
C CYS A 68 1.83 1.20 -12.94
N GLU A 69 1.89 2.48 -13.31
CA GLU A 69 1.39 2.93 -14.62
C GLU A 69 2.17 2.34 -15.78
N LYS A 70 3.48 2.14 -15.59
CA LYS A 70 4.41 1.59 -16.58
C LYS A 70 4.83 0.17 -16.22
N SER A 71 3.90 -0.65 -15.73
CA SER A 71 4.20 -2.04 -15.44
C SER A 71 4.66 -2.74 -16.72
N SER A 72 5.69 -3.59 -16.63
CA SER A 72 6.19 -4.39 -17.76
C SER A 72 5.20 -5.45 -18.24
N LEU A 73 4.06 -5.60 -17.56
CA LEU A 73 2.94 -6.39 -18.04
C LEU A 73 2.17 -5.46 -18.98
N GLU A 74 2.15 -5.77 -20.28
CA GLU A 74 1.66 -4.95 -21.39
C GLU A 74 0.18 -4.52 -21.31
N HIS A 75 -0.50 -4.79 -20.20
CA HIS A 75 -1.88 -4.45 -19.95
C HIS A 75 -1.96 -3.63 -18.66
N PHE A 76 -2.21 -2.33 -18.78
CA PHE A 76 -2.64 -1.52 -17.65
C PHE A 76 -3.89 -2.18 -17.06
N ASN A 77 -3.95 -2.36 -15.74
CA ASN A 77 -5.15 -2.92 -15.13
C ASN A 77 -6.28 -1.89 -15.23
N GLU A 78 -7.12 -2.01 -16.26
CA GLU A 78 -8.26 -1.13 -16.54
C GLU A 78 -9.24 -1.02 -15.36
N ASN A 79 -9.20 -1.97 -14.41
CA ASN A 79 -10.05 -1.98 -13.22
C ASN A 79 -9.39 -1.34 -11.99
N CYS A 80 -8.19 -0.78 -12.11
CA CYS A 80 -7.51 -0.12 -11.00
C CYS A 80 -8.11 1.27 -10.75
N VAL A 81 -8.62 1.50 -9.54
CA VAL A 81 -9.20 2.80 -9.13
C VAL A 81 -8.17 3.80 -8.59
N THR A 82 -6.97 3.32 -8.25
CA THR A 82 -5.88 4.13 -7.68
C THR A 82 -5.52 5.37 -8.50
N PRO A 83 -5.44 5.35 -9.84
CA PRO A 83 -5.17 6.57 -10.62
C PRO A 83 -6.18 7.69 -10.35
N GLY A 84 -7.48 7.38 -10.26
CA GLY A 84 -8.52 8.35 -9.95
C GLY A 84 -8.45 8.86 -8.51
N PHE A 85 -8.04 8.01 -7.56
CA PHE A 85 -7.77 8.42 -6.18
C PHE A 85 -6.60 9.41 -6.11
N LEU A 86 -5.49 9.12 -6.79
CA LEU A 86 -4.32 9.99 -6.85
C LEU A 86 -4.64 11.34 -7.51
N GLU A 87 -5.40 11.35 -8.61
CA GLU A 87 -5.82 12.59 -9.27
C GLU A 87 -6.68 13.46 -8.33
N LEU A 88 -7.70 12.87 -7.70
CA LEU A 88 -8.59 13.60 -6.79
C LEU A 88 -7.81 14.19 -5.61
N THR A 89 -6.93 13.39 -5.00
CA THR A 89 -6.27 13.77 -3.75
C THR A 89 -5.06 14.67 -3.96
N LEU A 90 -4.14 14.28 -4.83
CA LEU A 90 -2.83 14.94 -4.97
C LEU A 90 -2.86 16.11 -5.97
N LEU A 91 -3.78 16.09 -6.94
CA LEU A 91 -3.89 17.16 -7.94
C LEU A 91 -5.06 18.11 -7.65
N ARG A 92 -6.26 17.57 -7.40
CA ARG A 92 -7.45 18.41 -7.20
C ARG A 92 -7.55 18.97 -5.78
N CYS A 93 -7.37 18.12 -4.76
CA CYS A 93 -7.32 18.55 -3.36
C CYS A 93 -5.94 19.12 -2.95
N ARG A 94 -4.90 18.94 -3.78
CA ARG A 94 -3.52 19.41 -3.55
C ARG A 94 -2.95 18.96 -2.20
N ILE A 95 -3.23 17.71 -1.83
CA ILE A 95 -2.65 17.10 -0.65
C ILE A 95 -1.18 16.81 -0.93
N ASN A 96 -0.30 17.26 -0.04
CA ASN A 96 1.15 17.12 -0.21
C ASN A 96 1.70 15.82 0.35
N ASP A 97 0.93 15.10 1.17
CA ASP A 97 1.38 13.90 1.86
C ASP A 97 0.55 12.69 1.42
N ILE A 98 1.21 11.68 0.88
CA ILE A 98 0.63 10.36 0.63
C ILE A 98 1.30 9.30 1.51
N ILE A 99 0.49 8.49 2.18
CA ILE A 99 0.92 7.43 3.09
C ILE A 99 0.53 6.08 2.49
N ILE A 100 1.50 5.20 2.30
CA ILE A 100 1.27 3.79 2.00
C ILE A 100 1.31 3.02 3.32
N CYS A 101 0.16 2.47 3.73
CA CYS A 101 0.00 1.81 5.02
C CYS A 101 -0.08 0.29 4.87
N GLY A 102 1.03 -0.39 5.15
CA GLY A 102 1.09 -1.84 5.33
C GLY A 102 0.73 -2.27 6.76
N HIS A 103 0.71 -3.58 6.99
CA HIS A 103 0.45 -4.14 8.32
C HIS A 103 1.00 -5.56 8.48
N SER A 104 1.21 -5.98 9.73
CA SER A 104 1.54 -7.36 10.08
C SER A 104 0.41 -8.34 9.74
N ASP A 105 0.69 -9.63 9.58
CA ASP A 105 -0.30 -10.69 9.35
C ASP A 105 -1.26 -10.37 8.18
N CYS A 106 -0.67 -9.87 7.08
CA CYS A 106 -1.41 -9.48 5.89
C CYS A 106 -1.77 -10.70 5.03
N ARG A 107 -3.07 -10.99 4.92
CA ARG A 107 -3.59 -12.10 4.11
C ARG A 107 -3.24 -11.96 2.62
N ALA A 108 -3.19 -10.74 2.11
CA ALA A 108 -2.77 -10.47 0.73
C ALA A 108 -1.28 -10.82 0.51
N MET A 109 -0.42 -10.53 1.49
CA MET A 109 1.01 -10.89 1.44
C MET A 109 1.22 -12.40 1.58
N ASN A 110 0.40 -13.07 2.39
CA ASN A 110 0.40 -14.53 2.46
C ASN A 110 0.06 -15.16 1.09
N LEU A 111 -1.01 -14.68 0.45
CA LEU A 111 -1.37 -15.13 -0.89
C LEU A 111 -0.28 -14.82 -1.92
N LEU A 112 0.32 -13.62 -1.88
CA LEU A 112 1.43 -13.25 -2.74
C LEU A 112 2.62 -14.23 -2.59
N ASN A 113 3.02 -14.53 -1.35
CA ASN A 113 4.10 -15.49 -1.09
C ASN A 113 3.78 -16.88 -1.65
N ASN A 114 2.55 -17.36 -1.46
CA ASN A 114 2.13 -18.68 -1.96
C ASN A 114 2.15 -18.71 -3.50
N LEU A 115 1.63 -17.67 -4.17
CA LEU A 115 1.70 -17.53 -5.63
C LEU A 115 3.15 -17.53 -6.14
N GLY A 116 4.06 -16.86 -5.43
CA GLY A 116 5.49 -16.84 -5.73
C GLY A 116 6.14 -18.21 -5.65
N LYS A 117 5.85 -18.99 -4.59
CA LYS A 117 6.37 -20.36 -4.41
C LYS A 117 5.88 -21.32 -5.50
N CYS A 118 4.59 -21.24 -5.84
CA CYS A 118 4.02 -22.04 -6.92
C CYS A 118 4.72 -21.81 -8.26
N LYS A 119 5.25 -20.60 -8.53
CA LYS A 119 5.99 -20.31 -9.78
C LYS A 119 7.35 -21.01 -9.90
N HIS A 120 7.98 -21.37 -8.77
CA HIS A 120 9.27 -22.07 -8.76
C HIS A 120 9.12 -23.59 -8.86
N GLU A 121 7.96 -24.14 -8.50
CA GLU A 121 7.64 -25.55 -8.63
C GLU A 121 6.92 -25.81 -9.96
N LYS A 122 7.67 -26.13 -11.02
CA LYS A 122 7.12 -26.55 -12.33
C LYS A 122 6.11 -27.71 -12.26
N SER A 123 6.03 -28.40 -11.13
CA SER A 123 5.14 -29.52 -10.83
C SER A 123 3.85 -29.14 -10.09
N HIS A 124 3.62 -27.88 -9.73
CA HIS A 124 2.37 -27.49 -9.09
C HIS A 124 1.24 -27.46 -10.12
N SER A 125 0.10 -28.07 -9.82
CA SER A 125 -1.08 -28.14 -10.71
C SER A 125 -1.55 -26.79 -11.27
N TYR A 126 -1.15 -25.70 -10.61
CA TYR A 126 -1.41 -24.32 -10.99
C TYR A 126 -0.53 -23.80 -12.15
N LEU A 127 0.68 -24.34 -12.36
CA LEU A 127 1.58 -23.97 -13.46
C LEU A 127 1.49 -24.87 -14.70
N ALA A 128 1.03 -26.12 -14.56
CA ALA A 128 0.85 -27.05 -15.67
C ALA A 128 -0.12 -26.56 -16.76
N HIS A 129 -0.89 -25.51 -16.46
CA HIS A 129 -1.78 -24.85 -17.41
C HIS A 129 -1.16 -23.63 -18.11
N HIS A 130 -0.02 -23.11 -17.64
CA HIS A 130 0.59 -21.85 -18.13
C HIS A 130 1.84 -22.05 -19.01
N GLU A 131 2.55 -23.18 -18.93
CA GLU A 131 3.67 -23.52 -19.83
C GLU A 131 3.21 -24.62 -20.80
N HIS A 132 3.21 -24.32 -22.12
CA HIS A 132 2.83 -25.18 -23.25
C HIS A 132 1.39 -25.03 -23.79
N GLN A 133 1.08 -23.89 -24.40
CA GLN A 133 0.31 -23.84 -25.66
C GLN A 133 0.41 -22.45 -26.30
N PRO A 134 0.69 -22.34 -27.61
CA PRO A 134 0.56 -21.06 -28.31
C PRO A 134 -0.91 -20.62 -28.20
N ILE A 135 -1.12 -19.36 -27.83
CA ILE A 135 -2.43 -18.73 -27.72
C ILE A 135 -3.09 -18.83 -29.10
N ASN A 136 -3.99 -19.79 -29.27
CA ASN A 136 -4.83 -19.88 -30.45
C ASN A 136 -5.96 -18.86 -30.23
N VAL A 137 -5.84 -17.68 -30.86
CA VAL A 137 -6.69 -16.48 -30.68
C VAL A 137 -8.17 -16.72 -31.08
N HIS A 138 -8.54 -17.95 -31.43
CA HIS A 138 -9.88 -18.32 -31.91
C HIS A 138 -10.62 -19.36 -31.05
N ASN A 139 -10.12 -19.77 -29.88
CA ASN A 139 -10.84 -20.68 -28.97
C ASN A 139 -11.21 -19.97 -27.65
N GLU A 140 -12.43 -19.42 -27.58
CA GLU A 140 -12.99 -18.72 -26.40
C GLU A 140 -13.19 -19.60 -25.15
N ASN A 141 -12.91 -20.91 -25.22
CA ASN A 141 -13.30 -21.89 -24.19
C ASN A 141 -12.18 -22.39 -23.27
N ASN A 142 -10.96 -21.83 -23.34
CA ASN A 142 -9.84 -22.17 -22.44
C ASN A 142 -9.44 -21.01 -21.51
N GLN A 143 -10.41 -20.36 -20.86
CA GLN A 143 -10.14 -19.38 -19.79
C GLN A 143 -9.46 -20.06 -18.60
N MET A 144 -8.16 -19.87 -18.46
CA MET A 144 -7.46 -20.06 -17.20
C MET A 144 -8.03 -19.09 -16.15
N LYS A 145 -8.96 -19.56 -15.31
CA LYS A 145 -9.64 -18.71 -14.32
C LYS A 145 -8.81 -18.60 -13.03
N SER A 146 -7.75 -17.80 -13.05
CA SER A 146 -7.22 -17.23 -11.79
C SER A 146 -8.35 -16.44 -11.13
N SER A 147 -8.54 -16.56 -9.81
CA SER A 147 -9.58 -15.77 -9.14
C SER A 147 -9.30 -14.25 -9.31
N PRO A 148 -10.33 -13.37 -9.25
CA PRO A 148 -10.11 -11.93 -9.32
C PRO A 148 -9.07 -11.42 -8.31
N LEU A 149 -9.04 -12.02 -7.11
CA LEU A 149 -8.06 -11.69 -6.07
C LEU A 149 -6.65 -12.14 -6.46
N GLU A 150 -6.46 -13.37 -6.92
CA GLU A 150 -5.13 -13.85 -7.35
C GLU A 150 -4.55 -12.99 -8.48
N LYS A 151 -5.39 -12.65 -9.47
CA LYS A 151 -5.01 -11.73 -10.55
C LYS A 151 -4.55 -10.39 -9.99
N TRP A 152 -5.37 -9.77 -9.14
CA TRP A 152 -5.05 -8.50 -8.49
C TRP A 152 -3.73 -8.55 -7.70
N ILE A 153 -3.55 -9.56 -6.84
CA ILE A 153 -2.34 -9.72 -6.02
C ILE A 153 -1.11 -9.95 -6.90
N TRP A 154 -1.22 -10.78 -7.93
CA TRP A 154 -0.10 -11.08 -8.81
C TRP A 154 0.33 -9.84 -9.62
N GLU A 155 -0.61 -9.15 -10.26
CA GLU A 155 -0.32 -7.98 -11.09
C GLU A 155 0.35 -6.85 -10.30
N ASN A 156 -0.07 -6.64 -9.05
CA ASN A 156 0.41 -5.52 -8.24
C ASN A 156 1.54 -5.89 -7.26
N GLY A 157 1.70 -7.17 -6.93
CA GLY A 157 2.69 -7.66 -5.97
C GLY A 157 3.88 -8.40 -6.58
N CYS A 158 3.83 -8.80 -7.86
CA CYS A 158 4.92 -9.58 -8.46
C CYS A 158 6.27 -8.83 -8.42
N LYS A 159 6.26 -7.50 -8.58
CA LYS A 159 7.47 -6.69 -8.49
C LYS A 159 8.06 -6.66 -7.09
N THR A 160 7.20 -6.65 -6.06
CA THR A 160 7.64 -6.81 -4.66
C THR A 160 8.38 -8.13 -4.49
N LEU A 161 7.81 -9.26 -4.95
CA LEU A 161 8.46 -10.56 -4.86
C LEU A 161 9.80 -10.61 -5.62
N GLN A 162 9.87 -10.02 -6.81
CA GLN A 162 11.12 -9.97 -7.58
C GLN A 162 12.25 -9.25 -6.83
N ASN A 163 11.90 -8.20 -6.07
CA ASN A 163 12.84 -7.44 -5.26
C ASN A 163 13.05 -8.05 -3.86
N PHE A 164 12.21 -9.00 -3.45
CA PHE A 164 12.26 -9.68 -2.16
C PHE A 164 13.27 -10.83 -2.15
N ASN A 165 14.55 -10.50 -2.28
CA ASN A 165 15.63 -11.48 -2.29
C ASN A 165 16.38 -11.52 -0.95
N LEU A 166 16.05 -12.51 -0.13
CA LEU A 166 16.64 -12.71 1.20
C LEU A 166 18.09 -13.23 1.20
N LYS A 167 18.77 -13.28 0.05
CA LYS A 167 20.20 -13.62 -0.04
C LYS A 167 21.13 -12.46 0.33
N SER A 168 20.60 -11.25 0.44
CA SER A 168 21.32 -10.03 0.80
C SER A 168 20.81 -9.52 2.15
N ASP A 169 21.68 -8.95 2.99
CA ASP A 169 21.28 -8.27 4.22
C ASP A 169 20.48 -6.99 3.98
N ILE A 170 20.51 -6.46 2.75
CA ILE A 170 19.76 -5.27 2.35
C ILE A 170 18.87 -5.59 1.15
N LEU A 171 17.58 -5.28 1.27
CA LEU A 171 16.66 -5.20 0.12
C LEU A 171 16.68 -3.78 -0.44
N SER A 172 16.74 -3.63 -1.76
CA SER A 172 16.79 -2.33 -2.44
C SER A 172 15.66 -2.20 -3.45
N PHE A 173 14.91 -1.11 -3.35
CA PHE A 173 13.80 -0.75 -4.23
C PHE A 173 14.15 0.54 -4.95
N LYS A 174 14.20 0.50 -6.28
CA LYS A 174 14.53 1.64 -7.13
C LYS A 174 13.76 1.59 -8.43
N SER A 175 13.55 2.75 -9.03
CA SER A 175 12.96 2.89 -10.36
C SER A 175 13.62 4.04 -11.10
N SER A 176 13.85 3.85 -12.40
CA SER A 176 14.34 4.90 -13.30
C SER A 176 13.20 5.63 -14.01
N ILE A 177 11.93 5.37 -13.65
CA ILE A 177 10.76 5.97 -14.32
C ILE A 177 10.71 7.49 -14.11
N HIS A 178 11.05 7.97 -12.91
CA HIS A 178 11.04 9.39 -12.57
C HIS A 178 12.40 9.82 -11.99
N PRO A 179 13.00 10.95 -12.42
CA PRO A 179 14.33 11.38 -11.97
C PRO A 179 14.47 11.63 -10.47
N LYS A 180 13.37 12.03 -9.80
CA LYS A 180 13.32 12.21 -8.33
C LYS A 180 12.93 10.96 -7.55
N CYS A 181 12.75 9.82 -8.22
CA CYS A 181 12.43 8.57 -7.54
C CYS A 181 13.62 8.17 -6.65
N PRO A 182 13.41 8.03 -5.33
CA PRO A 182 14.49 7.65 -4.42
C PRO A 182 14.86 6.18 -4.58
N THR A 183 16.06 5.82 -4.14
CA THR A 183 16.34 4.43 -3.77
C THR A 183 15.89 4.24 -2.33
N LEU A 184 15.03 3.26 -2.08
CA LEU A 184 14.59 2.87 -0.74
C LEU A 184 15.23 1.53 -0.39
N GLU A 185 15.74 1.42 0.83
CA GLU A 185 16.46 0.24 1.29
C GLU A 185 15.87 -0.28 2.61
N LEU A 186 15.86 -1.60 2.78
CA LEU A 186 15.45 -2.25 4.03
C LEU A 186 16.60 -3.12 4.55
N ASP A 187 17.16 -2.74 5.70
CA ASP A 187 18.21 -3.49 6.39
C ASP A 187 17.59 -4.65 7.17
N LEU A 188 17.81 -5.86 6.65
CA LEU A 188 17.25 -7.10 7.20
C LEU A 188 17.85 -7.47 8.56
N THR A 189 19.01 -6.89 8.92
CA THR A 189 19.62 -7.16 10.23
C THR A 189 18.80 -6.53 11.37
N LEU A 190 18.03 -5.48 11.07
CA LEU A 190 17.14 -4.78 12.00
C LEU A 190 15.73 -5.41 12.08
N THR A 191 15.40 -6.33 11.17
CA THR A 191 14.06 -6.94 11.06
C THR A 191 14.01 -8.40 11.52
N LYS A 192 15.02 -8.89 12.25
CA LYS A 192 15.14 -10.31 12.66
C LYS A 192 13.98 -10.85 13.50
N HIS A 193 13.20 -9.97 14.11
CA HIS A 193 12.03 -10.33 14.93
C HIS A 193 10.77 -10.59 14.07
N LEU A 194 10.75 -10.17 12.81
CA LEU A 194 9.60 -10.29 11.92
C LEU A 194 9.53 -11.68 11.29
N THR A 195 8.32 -12.15 11.02
CA THR A 195 8.11 -13.30 10.13
C THR A 195 8.46 -12.93 8.69
N GLU A 196 8.73 -13.92 7.84
CA GLU A 196 8.97 -13.70 6.41
C GLU A 196 7.79 -12.95 5.73
N ILE A 197 6.56 -13.21 6.17
CA ILE A 197 5.36 -12.55 5.64
C ILE A 197 5.28 -11.09 6.09
N ASP A 198 5.63 -10.80 7.33
CA ASP A 198 5.66 -9.42 7.85
C ASP A 198 6.78 -8.61 7.19
N LEU A 199 7.92 -9.25 6.95
CA LEU A 199 9.02 -8.66 6.19
C LEU A 199 8.61 -8.40 4.73
N LEU A 200 7.91 -9.34 4.08
CA LEU A 200 7.33 -9.14 2.76
C LEU A 200 6.31 -8.00 2.75
N SER A 201 5.53 -7.84 3.82
CA SER A 201 4.59 -6.73 4.00
C SER A 201 5.31 -5.37 4.08
N GLN A 202 6.42 -5.27 4.83
CA GLN A 202 7.25 -4.05 4.85
C GLN A 202 7.90 -3.77 3.49
N ALA A 203 8.49 -4.79 2.86
CA ALA A 203 9.04 -4.70 1.50
C ALA A 203 7.98 -4.23 0.49
N ASN A 204 6.74 -4.70 0.63
CA ASN A 204 5.64 -4.27 -0.21
C ASN A 204 5.38 -2.78 -0.07
N VAL A 205 5.34 -2.24 1.15
CA VAL A 205 5.16 -0.80 1.37
C VAL A 205 6.20 0.00 0.58
N LEU A 206 7.48 -0.37 0.64
CA LEU A 206 8.54 0.32 -0.11
C LEU A 206 8.34 0.21 -1.63
N GLN A 207 7.98 -0.96 -2.14
CA GLN A 207 7.67 -1.12 -3.56
C GLN A 207 6.49 -0.23 -4.00
N GLN A 208 5.44 -0.14 -3.20
CA GLN A 208 4.28 0.70 -3.54
C GLN A 208 4.61 2.19 -3.43
N MET A 209 5.49 2.60 -2.50
CA MET A 209 6.03 3.96 -2.48
C MET A 209 6.76 4.29 -3.79
N ILE A 210 7.56 3.36 -4.31
CA ILE A 210 8.21 3.51 -5.63
C ILE A 210 7.17 3.62 -6.76
N ASN A 211 6.07 2.84 -6.70
CA ASN A 211 5.03 2.88 -7.72
C ASN A 211 4.31 4.25 -7.78
N VAL A 212 4.21 5.01 -6.68
CA VAL A 212 3.68 6.39 -6.72
C VAL A 212 4.46 7.28 -7.69
N TYR A 213 5.79 7.12 -7.73
CA TYR A 213 6.65 7.85 -8.67
C TYR A 213 6.51 7.40 -10.13
N SER A 214 5.74 6.34 -10.41
CA SER A 214 5.50 5.89 -11.79
C SER A 214 4.45 6.72 -12.52
N TYR A 215 3.61 7.47 -11.78
CA TYR A 215 2.47 8.21 -12.32
C TYR A 215 2.87 9.52 -12.96
N GLU A 216 2.69 9.63 -14.27
CA GLU A 216 3.07 10.81 -15.06
C GLU A 216 2.33 12.06 -14.61
N MET A 217 1.05 11.93 -14.22
CA MET A 217 0.23 13.04 -13.73
C MET A 217 0.81 13.74 -12.48
N LEU A 218 1.68 13.07 -11.71
CA LEU A 218 2.29 13.59 -10.49
C LEU A 218 3.69 14.20 -10.73
N THR A 219 4.21 14.14 -11.96
CA THR A 219 5.59 14.54 -12.31
C THR A 219 5.93 15.94 -11.80
N ASN A 220 5.02 16.91 -11.94
CA ASN A 220 5.28 18.29 -11.52
C ASN A 220 5.43 18.42 -10.00
N GLN A 221 4.50 17.83 -9.24
CA GLN A 221 4.52 17.87 -7.77
C GLN A 221 5.73 17.12 -7.21
N LEU A 222 6.12 16.01 -7.83
CA LEU A 222 7.32 15.24 -7.47
C LEU A 222 8.60 16.00 -7.82
N ALA A 223 8.67 16.63 -8.99
CA ALA A 223 9.84 17.41 -9.42
C ALA A 223 10.11 18.63 -8.52
N GLN A 224 9.04 19.28 -8.03
CA GLN A 224 9.10 20.43 -7.12
C GLN A 224 9.30 20.05 -5.64
N ASN A 225 9.42 18.76 -5.31
CA ASN A 225 9.46 18.23 -3.94
C ASN A 225 8.26 18.68 -3.07
N VAL A 226 7.10 18.92 -3.71
CA VAL A 226 5.86 19.29 -3.02
C VAL A 226 5.15 18.05 -2.50
N LEU A 227 5.14 16.97 -3.30
CA LEU A 227 4.56 15.69 -2.93
C LEU A 227 5.58 14.83 -2.16
N ARG A 228 5.23 14.47 -0.93
CA ARG A 228 5.98 13.58 -0.05
C ARG A 228 5.29 12.21 0.04
N VAL A 229 6.08 11.16 -0.15
CA VAL A 229 5.62 9.77 -0.13
C VAL A 229 6.18 9.09 1.12
N HIS A 230 5.27 8.64 1.98
CA HIS A 230 5.56 8.05 3.29
C HIS A 230 5.19 6.57 3.33
N GLY A 231 6.04 5.78 3.98
CA GLY A 231 5.76 4.37 4.27
C GLY A 231 5.39 4.21 5.73
N MET A 232 4.18 3.71 5.99
CA MET A 232 3.70 3.39 7.34
C MET A 232 3.42 1.90 7.45
N TRP A 233 3.65 1.33 8.62
CA TRP A 233 3.40 -0.08 8.87
C TRP A 233 2.81 -0.29 10.27
N PHE A 234 1.67 -0.97 10.34
CA PHE A 234 0.97 -1.22 11.59
C PHE A 234 1.23 -2.64 12.11
N GLU A 235 1.80 -2.73 13.32
CA GLU A 235 2.08 -4.00 13.99
C GLU A 235 0.92 -4.38 14.91
N PHE A 236 0.16 -5.42 14.55
CA PHE A 236 -1.03 -5.84 15.30
C PHE A 236 -0.71 -6.31 16.71
N TYR A 237 0.39 -7.03 16.90
CA TYR A 237 0.70 -7.71 18.17
C TYR A 237 1.10 -6.72 19.27
N SER A 238 1.79 -5.65 18.91
CA SER A 238 2.18 -4.57 19.85
C SER A 238 1.20 -3.41 19.86
N GLY A 239 0.44 -3.22 18.78
CA GLY A 239 -0.36 -2.02 18.54
C GLY A 239 0.46 -0.81 18.06
N ASN A 240 1.75 -0.98 17.75
CA ASN A 240 2.62 0.09 17.33
C ASN A 240 2.37 0.49 15.87
N VAL A 241 2.41 1.79 15.62
CA VAL A 241 2.52 2.37 14.28
C VAL A 241 4.00 2.68 14.04
N LEU A 242 4.54 2.13 12.96
CA LEU A 242 5.92 2.34 12.54
C LEU A 242 5.94 3.20 11.27
N LEU A 243 6.93 4.09 11.17
CA LEU A 243 7.20 4.89 9.98
C LEU A 243 8.54 4.47 9.38
N TYR A 244 8.60 4.38 8.06
CA TYR A 244 9.84 4.08 7.35
C TYR A 244 10.82 5.26 7.44
N SER A 245 11.98 5.00 8.03
CA SER A 245 13.12 5.90 8.06
C SER A 245 14.08 5.52 6.94
N ARG A 246 14.34 6.48 6.03
CA ARG A 246 15.32 6.35 4.94
C ARG A 246 16.74 6.29 5.50
N LEU A 247 17.01 7.07 6.55
CA LEU A 247 18.33 7.12 7.19
C LEU A 247 18.68 5.78 7.87
N ASN A 248 17.72 5.19 8.59
CA ASN A 248 17.91 3.93 9.29
C ASN A 248 17.64 2.70 8.42
N LYS A 249 17.13 2.89 7.18
CA LYS A 249 16.75 1.81 6.26
C LYS A 249 15.81 0.80 6.91
N ALA A 250 14.89 1.29 7.74
CA ALA A 250 14.04 0.44 8.58
C ALA A 250 12.73 1.16 8.95
N PHE A 251 11.72 0.37 9.30
CA PHE A 251 10.52 0.87 9.95
C PHE A 251 10.80 1.07 11.44
N LEU A 252 10.64 2.30 11.92
CA LEU A 252 10.86 2.66 13.32
C LEU A 252 9.51 2.93 14.00
N PRO A 253 9.28 2.46 15.23
CA PRO A 253 8.05 2.78 15.97
C PRO A 253 7.98 4.28 16.21
N VAL A 254 6.79 4.88 16.07
CA VAL A 254 6.56 6.31 16.36
C VAL A 254 6.41 6.48 17.87
N THR A 255 7.48 6.97 18.51
CA THR A 255 7.61 7.11 19.97
C THR A 255 8.19 8.49 20.31
N LYS A 256 8.25 8.85 21.60
CA LYS A 256 8.87 10.12 22.03
C LYS A 256 10.36 10.18 21.67
N GLU A 257 11.01 9.02 21.62
CA GLU A 257 12.42 8.85 21.36
C GLU A 257 12.75 8.97 19.86
N THR A 258 11.84 8.55 18.99
CA THR A 258 12.04 8.50 17.52
C THR A 258 11.36 9.65 16.77
N ILE A 259 10.40 10.34 17.37
CA ILE A 259 9.58 11.34 16.65
C ILE A 259 10.42 12.48 16.06
N THR A 260 11.43 12.97 16.76
CA THR A 260 12.28 14.06 16.27
C THR A 260 13.09 13.64 15.04
N SER A 261 13.67 12.43 15.04
CA SER A 261 14.40 11.95 13.87
C SER A 261 13.47 11.69 12.69
N LEU A 262 12.29 11.13 12.93
CA LEU A 262 11.30 10.86 11.89
C LEU A 262 10.78 12.14 11.25
N ILE A 263 10.49 13.19 12.04
CA ILE A 263 10.05 14.49 11.52
C ILE A 263 11.12 15.15 10.64
N ASN A 264 12.40 15.00 11.00
CA ASN A 264 13.50 15.59 10.23
C ASN A 264 13.71 14.94 8.84
N GLU A 265 13.09 13.77 8.59
CA GLU A 265 13.16 13.07 7.29
C GLU A 265 12.00 13.42 6.35
N LEU A 266 10.98 14.15 6.82
CA LEU A 266 9.80 14.57 6.04
C LEU A 266 10.11 15.78 5.16
#